data_AF-A0A674DDX5-F1
#
_entry.id   AF-A0A674DDX5-F1
#
_cell.length_a   1.000
_cell.length_b   1.000
_cell.length_c   1.000
_cell.angle_alpha   90.00
_cell.angle_beta   90.00
_cell.angle_gamma   90.00
#
_symmetry.space_group_name_H-M   'P 1'
#
loop_
_entity.id
_entity.type
_entity.pdbx_description
1 polymer ?
#
loop_
_entity_poly.entity_id
_entity_poly.type
_entity_poly.pdbx_seq_one_letter_code
_entity_poly.pdbx_strand_id
1 'polypeptide(L)'
;MATLWFLFQLAKDLLHPTSEEEKRSHKKKRLVQSPNSYFMDVKCPGCYKITTVFSHAQTVVLCVGCSTVLCQPTGGKARLTEGTILHTLPRRQPLVL
;
A
#
# COMPACT_ATOMS: atom_id res chain seq x y z
N MET A 1 40.69 -26.69 18.92
CA MET A 1 40.71 -26.09 17.57
C MET A 1 39.40 -26.22 16.79
N ALA A 2 38.43 -27.05 17.20
CA ALA A 2 37.11 -27.16 16.55
C ALA A 2 35.97 -26.35 17.21
N THR A 3 36.23 -25.61 18.30
CA THR A 3 35.20 -24.87 19.05
C THR A 3 35.07 -23.40 18.64
N LEU A 4 36.00 -22.86 17.84
CA LEU A 4 36.01 -21.44 17.45
C LEU A 4 35.23 -21.15 16.15
N TRP A 5 34.92 -22.19 15.35
CA TRP A 5 34.18 -22.04 14.09
C TRP A 5 32.66 -21.98 14.26
N PHE A 6 32.16 -22.24 15.48
CA PHE A 6 30.72 -22.24 15.78
C PHE A 6 30.20 -20.89 16.32
N LEU A 7 31.09 -19.90 16.51
CA LEU A 7 30.79 -18.61 17.14
C LEU A 7 30.67 -17.43 16.16
N PHE A 8 30.72 -17.68 14.85
CA PHE A 8 30.59 -16.62 13.82
C PHE A 8 29.25 -16.72 13.07
N GLN A 9 28.13 -16.66 13.81
CA GLN A 9 26.77 -16.67 13.25
C GLN A 9 25.94 -15.47 13.74
N LEU A 10 26.57 -14.35 14.13
CA LEU A 10 25.89 -13.31 14.92
C LEU A 10 26.08 -11.86 14.48
N ALA A 11 26.35 -11.58 13.22
CA ALA A 11 26.16 -10.21 12.69
C ALA A 11 25.01 -10.22 11.69
N LYS A 12 23.84 -9.70 12.09
CA LYS A 12 22.75 -9.41 11.14
C LYS A 12 23.24 -8.33 10.18
N ASP A 13 23.20 -8.61 8.88
CA ASP A 13 23.53 -7.63 7.85
C ASP A 13 22.44 -6.53 7.83
N LEU A 14 22.80 -5.35 8.36
CA LEU A 14 21.89 -4.20 8.45
C LEU A 14 21.76 -3.44 7.13
N LEU A 15 22.70 -3.62 6.21
CA LEU A 15 22.71 -2.92 4.91
C LEU A 15 21.88 -3.66 3.87
N HIS A 16 21.72 -4.98 4.02
CA HIS A 16 20.93 -5.81 3.13
C HIS A 16 19.90 -6.64 3.91
N PRO A 17 18.92 -5.99 4.56
CA PRO A 17 17.85 -6.71 5.25
C PRO A 17 17.05 -7.54 4.24
N THR A 18 16.53 -8.68 4.69
CA THR A 18 15.66 -9.50 3.85
C THR A 18 14.32 -8.80 3.60
N SER A 19 13.68 -9.08 2.46
CA SER A 19 12.39 -8.46 2.11
C SER A 19 11.29 -8.71 3.16
N GLU A 20 11.39 -9.80 3.92
CA GLU A 20 10.46 -10.15 5.01
C GLU A 20 10.68 -9.29 6.25
N GLU A 21 11.93 -8.97 6.58
CA GLU A 21 12.29 -8.09 7.69
C GLU A 21 11.87 -6.63 7.42
N GLU A 22 12.03 -6.17 6.18
CA GLU A 22 11.56 -4.83 5.78
C GLU A 22 10.03 -4.70 5.83
N LYS A 23 9.29 -5.75 5.45
CA LYS A 23 7.82 -5.77 5.49
C LYS A 23 7.27 -5.72 6.91
N ARG A 24 7.92 -6.40 7.86
CA ARG A 24 7.58 -6.37 9.30
C ARG A 24 7.89 -5.03 9.95
N SER A 25 8.87 -4.31 9.41
CA SER A 25 9.29 -3.01 9.94
C SER A 25 8.25 -1.92 9.67
N HIS A 26 8.06 -1.05 10.67
CA HIS A 26 7.23 0.15 10.52
C HIS A 26 7.75 1.05 9.38
N LYS A 27 6.86 1.70 8.63
CA LYS A 27 7.19 2.49 7.43
C LYS A 27 8.31 3.53 7.60
N LYS A 28 8.47 4.11 8.80
CA LYS A 28 9.54 5.09 9.13
C LYS A 28 10.86 4.45 9.58
N LYS A 29 10.84 3.18 9.98
CA LYS A 29 11.99 2.42 10.53
C LYS A 29 12.64 1.46 9.53
N ARG A 30 12.17 1.46 8.27
CA ARG A 30 12.82 0.73 7.18
C ARG A 30 14.14 1.40 6.82
N LEU A 31 15.05 0.65 6.19
CA LEU A 31 16.33 1.18 5.69
C LEU A 31 16.12 2.43 4.85
N VAL A 32 15.14 2.37 3.93
CA VAL A 32 14.64 3.53 3.19
C VAL A 32 13.16 3.72 3.47
N GLN A 33 12.80 4.94 3.86
CA GLN A 33 11.42 5.29 4.17
C GLN A 33 10.55 5.24 2.91
N SER A 34 9.44 4.54 3.00
CA SER A 34 8.46 4.42 1.91
C SER A 34 7.04 4.41 2.45
N PRO A 35 6.08 5.04 1.75
CA PRO A 35 4.68 5.01 2.17
C PRO A 35 4.11 3.59 2.03
N ASN A 36 3.17 3.24 2.93
CA ASN A 36 2.36 2.02 2.83
C ASN A 36 1.05 2.24 2.06
N SER A 37 0.76 3.47 1.67
CA SER A 37 -0.43 3.84 0.91
C SER A 37 -0.21 3.64 -0.60
N TYR A 38 -1.30 3.49 -1.34
CA TYR A 38 -1.29 3.22 -2.77
C TYR A 38 -2.55 3.77 -3.41
N PHE A 39 -2.50 3.94 -4.73
CA PHE A 39 -3.66 4.25 -5.56
C PHE A 39 -4.17 2.96 -6.21
N MET A 40 -5.48 2.84 -6.33
CA MET A 40 -6.13 1.69 -6.96
C MET A 40 -7.20 2.13 -7.94
N ASP A 41 -7.40 1.35 -8.98
CA ASP A 41 -8.46 1.56 -9.94
C ASP A 41 -9.70 0.76 -9.53
N VAL A 42 -10.77 1.49 -9.23
CA VAL A 42 -12.07 0.93 -8.86
C VAL A 42 -13.02 1.07 -10.03
N LYS A 43 -13.61 -0.05 -10.45
CA LYS A 43 -14.66 -0.05 -11.45
C LYS A 43 -16.00 0.14 -10.76
N CYS A 44 -16.77 1.13 -11.20
CA CYS A 44 -18.11 1.31 -10.65
C CYS A 44 -19.09 0.27 -11.23
N PRO A 45 -19.95 -0.35 -10.42
CA PRO A 45 -20.95 -1.32 -10.90
C PRO A 45 -22.05 -0.69 -11.77
N GLY A 46 -22.35 0.60 -11.62
CA GLY A 46 -23.40 1.28 -12.38
C GLY A 46 -22.89 1.92 -13.68
N CYS A 47 -21.86 2.76 -13.59
CA CYS A 47 -21.34 3.54 -14.72
C CYS A 47 -20.28 2.80 -15.55
N TYR A 48 -19.75 1.64 -15.08
CA TYR A 48 -18.58 0.91 -15.60
C TYR A 48 -17.30 1.73 -15.85
N LYS A 49 -17.31 3.02 -15.51
CA LYS A 49 -16.15 3.91 -15.56
C LYS A 49 -15.16 3.51 -14.48
N ILE A 50 -13.88 3.69 -14.81
CA ILE A 50 -12.76 3.44 -13.91
C ILE A 50 -12.41 4.76 -13.22
N THR A 51 -12.26 4.70 -11.91
CA THR A 51 -11.90 5.83 -11.06
C THR A 51 -10.74 5.45 -10.17
N THR A 52 -9.71 6.31 -10.14
CA THR A 52 -8.54 6.15 -9.28
C THR A 52 -8.89 6.57 -7.85
N VAL A 53 -8.75 5.67 -6.89
CA VAL A 53 -9.06 5.91 -5.47
C VAL A 53 -7.81 5.72 -4.62
N PHE A 54 -7.62 6.58 -3.63
CA PHE A 54 -6.55 6.46 -2.65
C PHE A 54 -6.89 5.44 -1.55
N SER A 55 -5.94 4.59 -1.16
CA SER A 55 -6.22 3.49 -0.22
C SER A 55 -6.61 3.92 1.19
N HIS A 56 -6.24 5.12 1.62
CA HIS A 56 -6.60 5.70 2.92
C HIS A 56 -7.40 7.01 2.73
N ALA A 57 -8.36 7.01 1.80
CA ALA A 57 -9.20 8.18 1.53
C ALA A 57 -9.90 8.66 2.82
N GLN A 58 -9.77 9.96 3.10
CA GLN A 58 -10.41 10.62 4.26
C GLN A 58 -11.83 11.12 3.95
N THR A 59 -12.16 11.27 2.66
CA THR A 59 -13.47 11.72 2.20
C THR A 59 -14.21 10.59 1.50
N VAL A 60 -15.53 10.71 1.42
CA VAL A 60 -16.36 9.84 0.58
C VAL A 60 -16.01 10.10 -0.89
N VAL A 61 -15.74 9.04 -1.65
CA VAL A 61 -15.42 9.14 -3.09
C VAL A 61 -16.63 8.67 -3.91
N LEU A 62 -17.03 9.46 -4.89
CA LEU A 62 -18.20 9.23 -5.76
C LEU A 62 -17.76 8.92 -7.21
N CYS A 63 -18.50 8.08 -7.95
CA CYS A 63 -18.30 7.95 -9.42
C CYS A 63 -18.65 9.29 -10.09
N VAL A 64 -17.76 9.80 -10.95
CA VAL A 64 -17.98 11.02 -11.75
C VAL A 64 -19.21 10.92 -12.68
N GLY A 65 -19.60 9.70 -13.08
CA GLY A 65 -20.70 9.45 -14.00
C GLY A 65 -22.08 9.24 -13.34
N CYS A 66 -22.16 8.44 -12.28
CA CYS A 66 -23.44 8.04 -11.67
C CYS A 66 -23.59 8.44 -10.20
N SER A 67 -22.64 9.21 -9.65
CA SER A 67 -22.65 9.69 -8.26
C SER A 67 -22.79 8.60 -7.19
N THR A 68 -22.56 7.33 -7.54
CA THR A 68 -22.58 6.22 -6.60
C THR A 68 -21.36 6.28 -5.69
N VAL A 69 -21.55 5.96 -4.40
CA VAL A 69 -20.47 5.88 -3.42
C VAL A 69 -19.55 4.70 -3.74
N LEU A 70 -18.29 4.99 -4.00
CA LEU A 70 -17.26 3.99 -4.32
C LEU A 70 -16.50 3.53 -3.08
N CYS A 71 -16.21 4.46 -2.17
CA CYS A 71 -15.62 4.13 -0.89
C CYS A 71 -16.07 5.07 0.23
N GLN A 72 -16.06 4.56 1.45
CA GLN A 72 -16.31 5.30 2.67
C GLN A 72 -15.03 5.42 3.49
N PRO A 73 -14.75 6.59 4.07
CA PRO A 73 -13.57 6.81 4.88
C PRO A 73 -13.65 6.01 6.18
N THR A 74 -12.51 5.50 6.64
CA THR A 74 -12.36 4.84 7.94
C THR A 74 -11.11 5.38 8.63
N GLY A 75 -10.83 4.97 9.87
CA GLY A 75 -9.58 5.31 10.55
C GLY A 75 -8.31 4.71 9.90
N GLY A 76 -8.46 3.81 8.92
CA GLY A 76 -7.35 3.15 8.24
C GLY A 76 -7.57 3.10 6.73
N LYS A 77 -7.63 1.89 6.17
CA LYS A 77 -7.94 1.72 4.74
C LYS A 77 -9.41 2.03 4.49
N ALA A 78 -9.68 2.78 3.43
CA ALA A 78 -11.03 3.12 3.03
C ALA A 78 -11.85 1.84 2.76
N ARG A 79 -13.12 1.84 3.16
CA ARG A 79 -14.04 0.72 2.92
C ARG A 79 -14.63 0.88 1.53
N LEU A 80 -14.31 -0.04 0.62
CA LEU A 80 -14.86 -0.05 -0.73
C LEU A 80 -16.30 -0.60 -0.71
N THR A 81 -17.16 -0.01 -1.53
CA THR A 81 -18.47 -0.57 -1.85
C THR A 81 -18.30 -1.79 -2.76
N GLU A 82 -19.26 -2.72 -2.75
CA GLU A 82 -19.28 -3.91 -3.63
C GLU A 82 -19.05 -3.52 -5.10
N GLY A 83 -17.81 -3.71 -5.58
CA GLY A 83 -17.35 -3.21 -6.87
C GLY A 83 -15.91 -3.64 -7.09
N THR A 84 -15.66 -4.30 -8.21
CA THR A 84 -14.41 -5.02 -8.49
C THR A 84 -13.21 -4.08 -8.54
N ILE A 85 -12.18 -4.37 -7.75
CA ILE A 85 -10.86 -3.73 -7.87
C ILE A 85 -10.19 -4.32 -9.11
N LEU A 86 -9.81 -3.49 -10.07
CA LEU A 86 -9.18 -3.99 -11.30
C LEU A 86 -7.67 -4.14 -11.11
N HIS A 87 -6.98 -3.07 -10.76
CA HIS A 87 -5.52 -3.08 -10.63
C HIS A 87 -5.04 -2.10 -9.55
N THR A 88 -4.02 -2.51 -8.80
CA THR A 88 -3.19 -1.58 -8.03
C THR A 88 -2.28 -0.88 -9.01
N LEU A 89 -2.45 0.43 -9.19
CA LEU A 89 -1.63 1.17 -10.13
C LEU A 89 -0.18 1.23 -9.64
N PRO A 90 0.83 0.93 -10.48
CA PRO A 90 2.22 1.14 -10.12
C PRO A 90 2.43 2.64 -9.94
N ARG A 91 2.62 3.06 -8.68
CA ARG A 91 2.85 4.45 -8.23
C ARG A 91 2.64 5.49 -9.34
N ARG A 92 1.39 5.77 -9.72
CA ARG A 92 1.09 7.07 -10.32
C ARG A 92 1.35 8.05 -9.18
N GLN A 93 2.60 8.53 -9.09
CA GLN A 93 2.88 9.72 -8.32
C GLN A 93 1.84 10.72 -8.82
N PRO A 94 0.95 11.28 -7.98
CA PRO A 94 0.46 12.59 -8.32
C PRO A 94 1.74 13.41 -8.49
N LEU A 95 1.97 13.88 -9.72
CA LEU A 95 2.97 14.88 -10.02
C LEU A 95 2.93 15.87 -8.84
N VAL A 96 4.03 15.92 -8.09
CA VAL A 96 4.28 16.78 -6.93
C VAL A 96 3.31 17.96 -6.88
N LEU A 97 2.38 17.90 -5.92
CA LEU A 97 1.62 19.04 -5.44
C LEU A 97 2.17 19.38 -4.06
#